data_AF-A0A945JXU1-F1
#
_entry.id   AF-A0A945JXU1-F1
#
_cell.length_a   1.000
_cell.length_b   1.000
_cell.length_c   1.000
_cell.angle_alpha   90.00
_cell.angle_beta   90.00
_cell.angle_gamma   90.00
#
_symmetry.space_group_name_H-M   'P 1'
#
loop_
_entity.id
_entity.type
_entity.pdbx_description
1 polymer ?
#
loop_
_entity_poly.entity_id
_entity_poly.type
_entity_poly.pdbx_seq_one_letter_code
_entity_poly.pdbx_strand_id
1 'polypeptide(L)'
;MIAISPDSQQILKRFADRYGIDYPLLSDADSRVIRAWGLLNEDIEPDHKHYGVPHPGMYLVDAEGVIFDKHFGPDYRIRESVANAVQERFGLAAGHDGTRLDSGHGEIRAWFAAPIIRPQQLNLLTIEIDLPRGEHLYGEPLPEGYIPLHIEIEADVDHLVVDEIRYPETRMLHLPVIDERLPVYEGLVTIKILCRGLSAEEVDIQPIVHISMQACDETVCHTPQFLQLKLPLQSAPHDWDSLDE
;
A
#
# COMPACT_ATOMS: atom_id res chain seq x y z
N MET A 1 -19.64 -3.21 -2.57
CA MET A 1 -18.78 -4.40 -2.74
C MET A 1 -19.67 -5.60 -3.06
N ILE A 2 -19.18 -6.61 -3.77
CA ILE A 2 -19.82 -7.92 -3.94
C ILE A 2 -18.68 -8.94 -3.84
N ALA A 3 -18.89 -10.07 -3.16
CA ALA A 3 -17.92 -11.17 -3.15
C ALA A 3 -18.50 -12.42 -3.79
N ILE A 4 -17.66 -13.19 -4.48
CA ILE A 4 -18.00 -14.45 -5.12
C ILE A 4 -17.14 -15.54 -4.48
N SER A 5 -17.74 -16.64 -4.04
CA SER A 5 -17.04 -17.76 -3.38
C SER A 5 -17.51 -19.10 -3.94
N PRO A 6 -16.64 -20.13 -4.00
CA PRO A 6 -17.05 -21.51 -4.30
C PRO A 6 -17.88 -22.16 -3.18
N ASP A 7 -18.15 -21.45 -2.09
CA ASP A 7 -19.02 -21.95 -1.02
C ASP A 7 -20.49 -21.98 -1.44
N SER A 8 -21.24 -22.93 -0.85
CA SER A 8 -22.71 -23.00 -1.03
C SER A 8 -23.42 -21.79 -0.44
N GLN A 9 -24.60 -21.47 -0.96
CA GLN A 9 -25.46 -20.40 -0.42
C GLN A 9 -25.74 -20.56 1.08
N GLN A 10 -25.85 -21.80 1.58
CA GLN A 10 -26.08 -22.06 3.01
C GLN A 10 -24.87 -21.68 3.86
N ILE A 11 -23.66 -21.97 3.39
CA ILE A 11 -22.41 -21.58 4.05
C ILE A 11 -22.28 -20.06 4.04
N LEU A 12 -22.47 -19.44 2.87
CA LEU A 12 -22.39 -17.98 2.73
C LEU A 12 -23.40 -17.24 3.61
N LYS A 13 -24.63 -17.74 3.71
CA LYS A 13 -25.63 -17.16 4.61
C LYS A 13 -25.18 -17.22 6.07
N ARG A 14 -24.70 -18.38 6.54
CA ARG A 14 -24.21 -18.53 7.92
C ARG A 14 -23.02 -17.60 8.20
N PHE A 15 -22.10 -17.49 7.25
CA PHE A 15 -20.96 -16.59 7.32
C PHE A 15 -21.42 -15.13 7.42
N ALA A 16 -22.31 -14.69 6.53
CA ALA A 16 -22.85 -13.34 6.54
C ALA A 16 -23.58 -13.01 7.86
N ASP A 17 -24.39 -13.94 8.37
CA ASP A 17 -25.10 -13.76 9.64
C ASP A 17 -24.13 -13.67 10.82
N ARG A 18 -23.07 -14.50 10.86
CA ARG A 18 -22.08 -14.53 11.95
C ARG A 18 -21.26 -13.25 12.03
N TYR A 19 -20.87 -12.69 10.88
CA TYR A 19 -19.94 -11.57 10.79
C TYR A 19 -20.61 -10.24 10.43
N GLY A 20 -21.94 -10.20 10.30
CA GLY A 20 -22.67 -8.98 9.96
C GLY A 20 -22.33 -8.44 8.58
N ILE A 21 -22.05 -9.32 7.61
CA ILE A 21 -21.71 -8.92 6.24
C ILE A 21 -22.93 -8.28 5.57
N ASP A 22 -22.80 -7.01 5.19
CA ASP A 22 -23.87 -6.17 4.65
C ASP A 22 -23.88 -6.09 3.11
N TYR A 23 -22.88 -6.66 2.46
CA TYR A 23 -22.77 -6.73 1.01
C TYR A 23 -23.13 -8.12 0.44
N PRO A 24 -23.58 -8.22 -0.83
CA PRO A 24 -23.96 -9.49 -1.42
C PRO A 24 -22.79 -10.50 -1.51
N LEU A 25 -23.07 -11.74 -1.09
CA LEU A 25 -22.20 -12.91 -1.30
C LEU A 25 -22.85 -13.83 -2.34
N LEU A 26 -22.18 -14.05 -3.47
CA LEU A 26 -22.65 -14.91 -4.55
C LEU A 26 -21.95 -16.26 -4.50
N SER A 27 -22.74 -17.33 -4.56
CA SER A 27 -22.25 -18.71 -4.59
C SER A 27 -21.89 -19.12 -6.02
N ASP A 28 -20.67 -19.63 -6.18
CA ASP A 28 -20.15 -20.30 -7.38
C ASP A 28 -19.73 -21.73 -7.03
N ALA A 29 -20.65 -22.50 -6.42
CA ALA A 29 -20.35 -23.83 -5.86
C ALA A 29 -19.76 -24.86 -6.84
N ASP A 30 -20.03 -24.68 -8.14
CA ASP A 30 -19.48 -25.52 -9.22
C ASP A 30 -18.23 -24.89 -9.89
N SER A 31 -17.70 -23.80 -9.33
CA SER A 31 -16.59 -23.00 -9.84
C SER A 31 -16.76 -22.56 -11.30
N ARG A 32 -17.99 -22.32 -11.75
CA ARG A 32 -18.30 -21.98 -13.15
C ARG A 32 -17.81 -20.60 -13.51
N VAL A 33 -18.01 -19.62 -12.62
CA VAL A 33 -17.52 -18.25 -12.81
C VAL A 33 -16.00 -18.23 -12.72
N ILE A 34 -15.44 -18.88 -11.69
CA ILE A 34 -13.98 -19.02 -11.49
C ILE A 34 -13.31 -19.55 -12.77
N ARG A 35 -13.84 -20.63 -13.35
CA ARG A 35 -13.31 -21.22 -14.59
C ARG A 35 -13.52 -20.32 -15.80
N ALA A 36 -14.71 -19.73 -15.95
CA ALA A 36 -15.02 -18.85 -17.09
C ALA A 36 -14.11 -17.61 -17.14
N TRP A 37 -13.61 -17.17 -15.98
CA TRP A 37 -12.73 -16.02 -15.85
C TRP A 37 -11.23 -16.39 -15.85
N GLY A 38 -10.90 -17.69 -16.00
CA GLY A 38 -9.51 -18.16 -15.99
C GLY A 38 -8.84 -17.98 -14.63
N LEU A 39 -9.62 -18.03 -13.54
CA LEU A 39 -9.15 -17.79 -12.18
C LEU A 39 -8.84 -19.05 -11.40
N LEU A 40 -9.20 -20.23 -11.92
CA LEU A 40 -9.01 -21.49 -11.22
C LEU A 40 -7.56 -21.64 -10.75
N ASN A 41 -7.36 -21.96 -9.47
CA ASN A 41 -6.04 -22.33 -8.98
C ASN A 41 -5.71 -23.76 -9.45
N GLU A 42 -4.86 -23.85 -10.47
CA GLU A 42 -4.45 -25.12 -11.08
C GLU A 42 -3.36 -25.85 -10.26
N ASP A 43 -2.80 -25.21 -9.23
CA ASP A 43 -1.81 -25.83 -8.33
C ASP A 43 -2.45 -26.82 -7.34
N ILE A 44 -3.79 -26.88 -7.28
CA ILE A 44 -4.52 -27.77 -6.39
C ILE A 44 -5.00 -29.00 -7.16
N GLU A 45 -4.64 -30.18 -6.65
CA GLU A 45 -5.02 -31.44 -7.27
C GLU A 45 -6.54 -31.68 -7.25
N PRO A 46 -7.13 -32.31 -8.29
CA PRO A 46 -8.59 -32.51 -8.41
C PRO A 46 -9.28 -33.24 -7.26
N ASP A 47 -8.56 -34.12 -6.56
CA ASP A 47 -9.05 -34.89 -5.41
C ASP A 47 -8.86 -34.18 -4.07
N HIS A 48 -8.20 -33.02 -4.06
CA HIS A 48 -8.02 -32.23 -2.85
C HIS A 48 -9.30 -31.50 -2.46
N LYS A 49 -9.58 -31.41 -1.15
CA LYS A 49 -10.80 -30.78 -0.60
C LYS A 49 -11.00 -29.31 -0.96
N HIS A 50 -9.94 -28.63 -1.40
CA HIS A 50 -9.98 -27.22 -1.84
C HIS A 50 -9.89 -27.07 -3.36
N TYR A 51 -10.05 -28.16 -4.13
CA TYR A 51 -10.11 -28.05 -5.59
C TYR A 51 -11.29 -27.17 -6.01
N GLY A 52 -11.07 -26.30 -7.01
CA GLY A 52 -12.10 -25.38 -7.50
C GLY A 52 -12.06 -23.97 -6.91
N VAL A 53 -11.16 -23.68 -5.96
CA VAL A 53 -10.93 -22.31 -5.48
C VAL A 53 -10.14 -21.48 -6.51
N PRO A 54 -10.32 -20.16 -6.56
CA PRO A 54 -9.56 -19.31 -7.48
C PRO A 54 -8.17 -18.96 -6.92
N HIS A 55 -7.25 -18.55 -7.79
CA HIS A 55 -6.15 -17.67 -7.37
C HIS A 55 -6.78 -16.40 -6.78
N PRO A 56 -6.38 -16.00 -5.57
CA PRO A 56 -6.98 -14.85 -4.91
C PRO A 56 -6.66 -13.58 -5.70
N GLY A 57 -7.67 -12.73 -5.85
CA GLY A 57 -7.50 -11.45 -6.50
C GLY A 57 -8.77 -10.62 -6.45
N MET A 58 -8.64 -9.41 -6.96
CA MET A 58 -9.69 -8.40 -6.94
C MET A 58 -9.80 -7.74 -8.31
N TYR A 59 -11.04 -7.48 -8.71
CA TYR A 59 -11.38 -6.67 -9.86
C TYR A 59 -12.00 -5.37 -9.40
N LEU A 60 -11.59 -4.26 -10.01
CA LEU A 60 -12.32 -3.01 -9.91
C LEU A 60 -13.16 -2.84 -11.18
N VAL A 61 -14.44 -2.60 -10.97
CA VAL A 61 -15.48 -2.56 -12.01
C VAL A 61 -16.24 -1.26 -11.88
N ASP A 62 -16.51 -0.59 -13.00
CA ASP A 62 -17.33 0.63 -13.01
C ASP A 62 -18.84 0.32 -12.95
N ALA A 63 -19.66 1.38 -12.99
CA ALA A 63 -21.12 1.26 -12.88
C ALA A 63 -21.75 0.54 -14.09
N GLU A 64 -21.06 0.55 -15.24
CA GLU A 64 -21.45 -0.10 -16.48
C GLU A 64 -21.01 -1.58 -16.54
N GLY A 65 -20.26 -2.05 -15.54
CA GLY A 65 -19.77 -3.42 -15.49
C GLY A 65 -18.44 -3.64 -16.22
N VAL A 66 -17.72 -2.57 -16.58
CA VAL A 66 -16.40 -2.66 -17.22
C VAL A 66 -15.31 -2.78 -16.18
N ILE A 67 -14.50 -3.82 -16.31
CA ILE A 67 -13.29 -4.00 -15.49
C ILE A 67 -12.25 -3.00 -15.96
N PHE A 68 -11.84 -2.09 -15.09
CA PHE A 68 -10.78 -1.12 -15.41
C PHE A 68 -9.48 -1.39 -14.62
N ASP A 69 -9.50 -2.30 -13.63
CA ASP A 69 -8.30 -2.69 -12.89
C ASP A 69 -8.37 -4.13 -12.36
N LYS A 70 -7.19 -4.73 -12.12
CA LYS A 70 -7.02 -6.13 -11.71
C LYS A 70 -5.84 -6.26 -10.73
N HIS A 71 -6.09 -6.81 -9.55
CA HIS A 71 -5.05 -7.08 -8.55
C HIS A 71 -4.94 -8.59 -8.32
N PHE A 72 -3.87 -9.20 -8.83
CA PHE A 72 -3.58 -10.64 -8.71
C PHE A 72 -2.12 -10.83 -8.34
N GLY A 73 -1.85 -11.73 -7.39
CA GLY A 73 -0.51 -12.12 -6.98
C GLY A 73 -0.26 -13.60 -7.26
N PRO A 74 0.99 -14.01 -7.53
CA PRO A 74 1.33 -15.42 -7.77
C PRO A 74 1.24 -16.24 -6.48
N ASP A 75 1.53 -15.65 -5.31
CA ASP A 75 1.40 -16.32 -4.02
C ASP A 75 0.00 -16.12 -3.46
N TYR A 76 -0.76 -17.22 -3.35
CA TYR A 76 -2.11 -17.20 -2.82
C TYR A 76 -2.21 -16.82 -1.34
N ARG A 77 -1.10 -16.63 -0.62
CA ARG A 77 -1.11 -16.18 0.77
C ARG A 77 -1.01 -14.66 0.88
N ILE A 78 -0.39 -14.02 -0.11
CA ILE A 78 -0.27 -12.57 -0.15
C ILE A 78 -1.64 -11.98 -0.50
N ARG A 79 -2.13 -11.06 0.31
CA ARG A 79 -3.45 -10.45 0.17
C ARG A 79 -3.31 -8.98 -0.14
N GLU A 80 -3.79 -8.57 -1.31
CA GLU A 80 -4.04 -7.16 -1.55
C GLU A 80 -5.14 -6.66 -0.62
N SER A 81 -5.01 -5.42 -0.11
CA SER A 81 -6.07 -4.79 0.67
C SER A 81 -7.01 -4.00 -0.24
N VAL A 82 -8.31 -4.03 0.05
CA VAL A 82 -9.30 -3.22 -0.69
C VAL A 82 -8.94 -1.73 -0.62
N ALA A 83 -8.42 -1.29 0.53
CA ALA A 83 -8.05 0.10 0.73
C ALA A 83 -6.86 0.52 -0.15
N ASN A 84 -5.85 -0.35 -0.33
CA ASN A 84 -4.75 -0.11 -1.26
C ASN A 84 -5.28 0.09 -2.68
N ALA A 85 -6.08 -0.85 -3.18
CA ALA A 85 -6.57 -0.79 -4.55
C ALA A 85 -7.46 0.44 -4.82
N VAL A 86 -8.29 0.83 -3.85
CA VAL A 86 -9.10 2.05 -3.94
C VAL A 86 -8.20 3.29 -3.92
N GLN A 87 -7.21 3.36 -3.02
CA GLN A 87 -6.29 4.49 -2.94
C GLN A 87 -5.45 4.64 -4.21
N GLU A 88 -4.88 3.54 -4.71
CA GLU A 88 -4.05 3.56 -5.92
C GLU A 88 -4.82 4.03 -7.14
N ARG A 89 -6.08 3.61 -7.27
CA ARG A 89 -6.88 3.95 -8.44
C ARG A 89 -7.49 5.34 -8.40
N PHE A 90 -8.05 5.71 -7.25
CA PHE A 90 -8.88 6.92 -7.14
C PHE A 90 -8.14 8.10 -6.51
N GLY A 91 -6.90 7.93 -6.05
CA GLY A 91 -6.16 8.97 -5.33
C GLY A 91 -6.87 9.39 -4.05
N LEU A 92 -7.75 8.53 -3.52
CA LEU A 92 -8.48 8.80 -2.28
C LEU A 92 -7.53 8.50 -1.13
N ALA A 93 -7.11 9.54 -0.41
CA ALA A 93 -6.71 9.40 0.99
C ALA A 93 -7.98 9.00 1.76
N ALA A 94 -8.36 7.73 1.69
CA ALA A 94 -9.64 7.24 2.18
C ALA A 94 -9.67 7.35 3.71
N GLY A 95 -10.01 8.51 4.27
CA GLY A 95 -10.38 8.66 5.68
C GLY A 95 -9.31 8.34 6.72
N HIS A 96 -8.02 8.29 6.37
CA HIS A 96 -6.94 8.05 7.33
C HIS A 96 -6.32 9.37 7.80
N ASP A 97 -6.46 9.66 9.10
CA ASP A 97 -5.66 10.70 9.76
C ASP A 97 -4.22 10.20 9.90
N GLY A 98 -3.41 10.51 8.88
CA GLY A 98 -1.97 10.26 8.90
C GLY A 98 -1.21 11.14 9.89
N THR A 99 0.08 10.88 10.03
CA THR A 99 0.99 11.76 10.77
C THR A 99 1.42 12.93 9.89
N ARG A 100 1.50 14.14 10.48
CA ARG A 100 1.95 15.34 9.79
C ARG A 100 3.15 15.95 10.50
N LEU A 101 4.04 16.55 9.72
CA LEU A 101 5.21 17.25 10.21
C LEU A 101 5.50 18.46 9.31
N ASP A 102 5.63 19.64 9.88
CA ASP A 102 6.19 20.79 9.17
C ASP A 102 7.72 20.67 9.16
N SER A 103 8.31 20.56 7.97
CA SER A 103 9.75 20.51 7.79
C SER A 103 10.41 21.89 7.81
N GLY A 104 9.64 22.98 7.80
CA GLY A 104 10.12 24.33 7.51
C GLY A 104 10.32 24.60 6.01
N HIS A 105 10.33 23.54 5.19
CA HIS A 105 10.40 23.56 3.72
C HIS A 105 9.14 22.93 3.10
N GLY A 106 8.02 22.95 3.82
CA GLY A 106 6.79 22.27 3.40
C GLY A 106 6.19 21.33 4.44
N GLU A 107 4.93 20.97 4.24
CA GLU A 107 4.24 19.96 5.04
C GLU A 107 4.58 18.55 4.52
N ILE A 108 4.96 17.68 5.45
CA ILE A 108 5.11 16.24 5.22
C ILE A 108 3.90 15.53 5.82
N ARG A 109 3.27 14.65 5.04
CA ARG A 109 2.16 13.80 5.49
C ARG A 109 2.49 12.35 5.21
N ALA A 110 2.18 11.46 6.14
CA ALA A 110 2.38 10.03 5.95
C ALA A 110 1.24 9.21 6.54
N TRP A 111 0.72 8.24 5.80
CA TRP A 111 -0.40 7.39 6.25
C TRP A 111 -0.39 6.01 5.59
N PHE A 112 -0.89 5.01 6.31
CA PHE A 112 -1.26 3.72 5.75
C PHE A 112 -2.65 3.78 5.13
N ALA A 113 -2.85 3.05 4.04
CA ALA A 113 -4.14 2.90 3.39
C ALA A 113 -5.15 2.11 4.26
N ALA A 114 -4.69 1.32 5.23
CA ALA A 114 -5.53 0.71 6.26
C ALA A 114 -4.88 0.85 7.64
N PRO A 115 -5.66 1.03 8.73
CA PRO A 115 -5.12 1.18 10.08
C PRO A 115 -4.74 -0.16 10.71
N ILE A 116 -5.09 -1.27 10.08
CA ILE A 116 -4.85 -2.64 10.54
C ILE A 116 -4.11 -3.39 9.42
N ILE A 117 -3.06 -4.12 9.78
CA ILE A 117 -2.36 -5.06 8.92
C ILE A 117 -2.43 -6.46 9.53
N ARG A 118 -2.58 -7.47 8.67
CA ARG A 118 -2.69 -8.89 9.05
C ARG A 118 -1.57 -9.71 8.43
N PRO A 119 -1.34 -10.97 8.86
CA PRO A 119 -0.34 -11.82 8.23
C PRO A 119 -0.50 -11.89 6.71
N GLN A 120 0.60 -11.68 6.00
CA GLN A 120 0.70 -11.67 4.54
C GLN A 120 -0.21 -10.65 3.82
N GLN A 121 -0.86 -9.74 4.55
CA GLN A 121 -1.62 -8.66 3.95
C GLN A 121 -0.69 -7.53 3.52
N LEU A 122 -0.86 -7.06 2.29
CA LEU A 122 -0.21 -5.86 1.77
C LEU A 122 -0.94 -4.62 2.29
N ASN A 123 -0.18 -3.60 2.68
CA ASN A 123 -0.70 -2.30 3.08
C ASN A 123 0.20 -1.20 2.50
N LEU A 124 -0.41 -0.27 1.78
CA LEU A 124 0.29 0.84 1.14
C LEU A 124 0.49 1.97 2.16
N LEU A 125 1.75 2.27 2.46
CA LEU A 125 2.15 3.52 3.11
C LEU A 125 2.41 4.57 2.03
N THR A 126 1.77 5.74 2.14
CA THR A 126 2.03 6.90 1.30
C THR A 126 2.67 8.00 2.11
N ILE A 127 3.73 8.60 1.57
CA ILE A 127 4.38 9.81 2.08
C ILE A 127 4.22 10.90 1.03
N GLU A 128 3.73 12.06 1.46
CA GLU A 128 3.66 13.26 0.65
C GLU A 128 4.53 14.35 1.27
N ILE A 129 5.31 15.02 0.44
CA ILE A 129 6.11 16.19 0.81
C ILE A 129 5.68 17.33 -0.12
N ASP A 130 5.02 18.35 0.44
CA ASP A 130 4.55 19.52 -0.32
C ASP A 130 5.57 20.65 -0.25
N LEU A 131 6.40 20.79 -1.27
CA LEU A 131 7.47 21.79 -1.34
C LEU A 131 6.92 23.15 -1.79
N PRO A 132 7.38 24.26 -1.19
CA PRO A 132 7.02 25.59 -1.65
C PRO A 132 7.57 25.83 -3.06
N ARG A 133 6.91 26.74 -3.79
CA ARG A 133 7.31 27.08 -5.15
C ARG A 133 8.74 27.65 -5.17
N GLY A 134 9.58 27.07 -6.02
CA GLY A 134 10.98 27.48 -6.21
C GLY A 134 11.99 26.67 -5.42
N GLU A 135 11.52 25.85 -4.48
CA GLU A 135 12.36 24.86 -3.79
C GLU A 135 12.27 23.49 -4.46
N HIS A 136 13.33 22.71 -4.30
CA HIS A 136 13.44 21.36 -4.81
C HIS A 136 14.21 20.45 -3.85
N LEU A 137 13.99 19.15 -4.00
CA LEU A 137 14.79 18.08 -3.38
C LEU A 137 15.52 17.32 -4.47
N TYR A 138 16.73 16.84 -4.18
CA TYR A 138 17.44 16.00 -5.13
C TYR A 138 16.88 14.57 -5.14
N GLY A 139 16.66 14.04 -6.35
CA GLY A 139 16.39 12.62 -6.57
C GLY A 139 17.63 11.91 -7.08
N GLU A 140 17.60 10.58 -7.13
CA GLU A 140 18.72 9.79 -7.66
C GLU A 140 18.61 9.57 -9.18
N PRO A 141 19.73 9.31 -9.88
CA PRO A 141 21.12 9.27 -9.40
C PRO A 141 21.78 10.66 -9.28
N LEU A 142 22.73 10.81 -8.34
CA LEU A 142 23.44 12.08 -8.09
C LEU A 142 24.97 11.90 -8.05
N PRO A 143 25.75 12.96 -8.37
CA PRO A 143 27.18 13.02 -8.05
C PRO A 143 27.47 12.95 -6.55
N GLU A 144 28.72 12.67 -6.18
CA GLU A 144 29.17 12.70 -4.79
C GLU A 144 29.05 14.13 -4.20
N GLY A 145 28.58 14.23 -2.95
CA GLY A 145 28.45 15.51 -2.23
C GLY A 145 27.04 16.09 -2.19
N TYR A 146 26.10 15.55 -2.97
CA TYR A 146 24.67 15.89 -2.87
C TYR A 146 23.95 14.98 -1.88
N ILE A 147 22.88 15.49 -1.27
CA ILE A 147 22.04 14.74 -0.33
C ILE A 147 20.69 14.49 -0.99
N PRO A 148 20.42 13.26 -1.47
CA PRO A 148 19.13 12.91 -2.05
C PRO A 148 18.04 12.87 -0.97
N LEU A 149 16.80 12.96 -1.43
CA LEU A 149 15.66 12.47 -0.66
C LEU A 149 15.80 10.96 -0.50
N HIS A 150 15.93 10.51 0.75
CA HIS A 150 16.05 9.11 1.12
C HIS A 150 15.10 8.77 2.26
N ILE A 151 14.42 7.63 2.12
CA ILE A 151 13.41 7.13 3.05
C ILE A 151 13.85 5.78 3.59
N GLU A 152 13.82 5.66 4.93
CA GLU A 152 13.99 4.38 5.62
C GLU A 152 12.81 4.15 6.56
N ILE A 153 12.37 2.90 6.67
CA ILE A 153 11.31 2.50 7.58
C ILE A 153 11.91 1.62 8.67
N GLU A 154 11.82 2.09 9.91
CA GLU A 154 12.13 1.31 11.09
C GLU A 154 10.83 0.71 11.64
N ALA A 155 10.76 -0.62 11.67
CA ALA A 155 9.65 -1.35 12.26
C ALA A 155 10.17 -2.68 12.83
N ASP A 156 9.39 -3.29 13.72
CA ASP A 156 9.65 -4.67 14.15
C ASP A 156 9.43 -5.63 12.97
N VAL A 157 10.50 -6.30 12.57
CA VAL A 157 10.54 -7.23 11.44
C VAL A 157 9.72 -8.48 11.67
N ASP A 158 9.34 -8.79 12.91
CA ASP A 158 8.41 -9.88 13.21
C ASP A 158 6.96 -9.49 12.89
N HIS A 159 6.67 -8.19 12.76
CA HIS A 159 5.32 -7.65 12.53
C HIS A 159 5.13 -7.06 11.13
N LEU A 160 6.14 -6.34 10.61
CA LEU A 160 6.04 -5.58 9.38
C LEU A 160 7.35 -5.65 8.60
N VAL A 161 7.25 -5.95 7.31
CA VAL A 161 8.36 -5.82 6.36
C VAL A 161 8.00 -4.85 5.23
N VAL A 162 9.01 -4.15 4.73
CA VAL A 162 8.90 -3.35 3.52
C VAL A 162 9.27 -4.21 2.33
N ASP A 163 8.31 -4.41 1.42
CA ASP A 163 8.53 -5.16 0.19
C ASP A 163 9.11 -4.25 -0.91
N GLU A 164 8.65 -3.00 -1.00
CA GLU A 164 9.08 -2.06 -2.05
C GLU A 164 8.92 -0.59 -1.64
N ILE A 165 9.86 0.27 -2.06
CA ILE A 165 9.75 1.73 -2.00
C ILE A 165 9.79 2.27 -3.44
N ARG A 166 8.77 3.04 -3.82
CA ARG A 166 8.64 3.68 -5.14
C ARG A 166 8.63 5.19 -4.99
N TYR A 167 9.67 5.83 -5.53
CA TYR A 167 9.75 7.27 -5.69
C TYR A 167 9.06 7.72 -6.99
N PRO A 168 8.55 8.96 -7.06
CA PRO A 168 8.04 9.50 -8.31
C PRO A 168 9.17 9.72 -9.33
N GLU A 169 8.82 9.96 -10.59
CA GLU A 169 9.83 10.32 -11.60
C GLU A 169 10.42 11.70 -11.30
N THR A 170 11.74 11.85 -11.52
CA THR A 170 12.44 13.12 -11.34
C THR A 170 12.38 13.99 -12.58
N ARG A 171 12.51 15.30 -12.40
CA ARG A 171 12.72 16.26 -13.49
C ARG A 171 14.18 16.69 -13.50
N MET A 172 14.78 16.78 -14.68
CA MET A 172 16.13 17.34 -14.81
C MET A 172 16.08 18.88 -14.73
N LEU A 173 16.59 19.44 -13.64
CA LEU A 173 16.73 20.89 -13.44
C LEU A 173 18.17 21.31 -13.75
N HIS A 174 18.32 22.41 -14.50
CA HIS A 174 19.61 23.05 -14.68
C HIS A 174 19.80 24.09 -13.57
N LEU A 175 20.93 24.01 -12.87
CA LEU A 175 21.27 24.88 -11.75
C LEU A 175 22.40 25.82 -12.19
N PRO A 176 22.09 27.08 -12.57
CA PRO A 176 23.07 27.97 -13.21
C PRO A 176 24.27 28.31 -12.31
N VAL A 177 24.09 28.30 -10.99
CA VAL A 177 25.14 28.65 -10.01
C VAL A 177 26.28 27.63 -10.03
N ILE A 178 25.96 26.37 -10.28
CA ILE A 178 26.92 25.26 -10.31
C ILE A 178 27.15 24.71 -11.72
N ASP A 179 26.42 25.21 -12.71
CA ASP A 179 26.44 24.77 -14.12
C ASP A 179 26.20 23.27 -14.31
N GLU A 180 25.34 22.68 -13.47
CA GLU A 180 25.00 21.26 -13.52
C GLU A 180 23.53 21.04 -13.93
N ARG A 181 23.23 19.81 -14.37
CA ARG A 181 21.86 19.34 -14.58
C ARG A 181 21.60 18.14 -13.71
N LEU A 182 20.76 18.30 -12.70
CA LEU A 182 20.52 17.29 -11.68
C LEU A 182 19.04 16.87 -11.66
N PRO A 183 18.75 15.59 -11.36
CA PRO A 183 17.39 15.14 -11.12
C PRO A 183 16.84 15.71 -9.81
N VAL A 184 15.67 16.32 -9.88
CA VAL A 184 15.01 16.95 -8.73
C VAL A 184 13.53 16.60 -8.66
N TYR A 185 12.98 16.74 -7.45
CA TYR A 185 11.56 16.78 -7.15
C TYR A 185 11.14 18.22 -6.82
N GLU A 186 9.98 18.64 -7.33
CA GLU A 186 9.40 19.98 -7.09
C GLU A 186 7.90 19.84 -6.82
N GLY A 187 7.33 20.75 -6.03
CA GLY A 187 5.92 20.73 -5.67
C GLY A 187 5.56 19.53 -4.79
N LEU A 188 4.47 18.84 -5.11
CA LEU A 188 4.02 17.68 -4.34
C LEU A 188 4.80 16.41 -4.75
N VAL A 189 5.61 15.90 -3.84
CA VAL A 189 6.35 14.66 -4.00
C VAL A 189 5.61 13.53 -3.29
N THR A 190 5.14 12.53 -4.04
CA THR A 190 4.40 11.38 -3.48
C THR A 190 5.24 10.11 -3.60
N ILE A 191 5.61 9.52 -2.45
CA ILE A 191 6.37 8.28 -2.34
C ILE A 191 5.41 7.18 -1.86
N LYS A 192 5.48 6.02 -2.51
CA LYS A 192 4.63 4.86 -2.22
C LYS A 192 5.47 3.71 -1.70
N ILE A 193 5.09 3.16 -0.56
CA ILE A 193 5.82 2.10 0.13
C ILE A 193 4.87 0.94 0.36
N LEU A 194 5.19 -0.20 -0.26
CA LEU A 194 4.41 -1.42 -0.09
C LEU A 194 4.95 -2.18 1.12
N CYS A 195 4.14 -2.28 2.17
CA CYS A 195 4.47 -3.04 3.37
C CYS A 195 3.64 -4.32 3.44
N ARG A 196 4.17 -5.35 4.11
CA ARG A 196 3.48 -6.62 4.34
C ARG A 196 3.51 -7.01 5.80
N GLY A 197 2.36 -7.40 6.33
CA GLY A 197 2.22 -7.86 7.71
C GLY A 197 2.73 -9.29 7.86
N LEU A 198 3.30 -9.61 9.03
CA LEU A 198 3.86 -10.95 9.30
C LEU A 198 3.31 -11.60 10.57
N SER A 199 2.82 -10.80 11.51
CA SER A 199 2.35 -11.27 12.80
C SER A 199 0.83 -11.43 12.83
N ALA A 200 0.37 -12.46 13.54
CA ALA A 200 -1.04 -12.65 13.90
C ALA A 200 -1.33 -12.14 15.32
N GLU A 201 -0.34 -11.56 16.00
CA GLU A 201 -0.54 -10.96 17.31
C GLU A 201 -1.34 -9.67 17.18
N GLU A 202 -2.31 -9.49 18.08
CA GLU A 202 -3.09 -8.27 18.18
C GLU A 202 -2.34 -7.25 19.02
N VAL A 203 -1.64 -6.33 18.36
CA VAL A 203 -0.79 -5.33 19.01
C VAL A 203 -0.69 -4.06 18.19
N ASP A 204 -0.67 -2.91 18.87
CA ASP A 204 -0.34 -1.64 18.23
C ASP A 204 1.15 -1.61 17.90
N ILE A 205 1.47 -1.50 16.62
CA ILE A 205 2.83 -1.29 16.12
C ILE A 205 3.03 0.18 15.75
N GLN A 206 4.26 0.67 15.92
CA GLN A 206 4.58 2.07 15.65
C GLN A 206 5.76 2.20 14.69
N PRO A 207 5.58 1.89 13.39
CA PRO A 207 6.61 2.11 12.38
C PRO A 207 7.07 3.58 12.40
N ILE A 208 8.39 3.78 12.27
CA ILE A 208 9.01 5.09 12.20
C ILE A 208 9.55 5.28 10.78
N VAL A 209 9.06 6.33 10.11
CA VAL A 209 9.61 6.80 8.85
C VAL A 209 10.76 7.74 9.16
N HIS A 210 11.97 7.39 8.74
CA HIS A 210 13.13 8.27 8.72
C HIS A 210 13.25 8.90 7.34
N ILE A 211 13.28 10.23 7.30
CA ILE A 211 13.39 11.01 6.07
C ILE A 211 14.70 11.80 6.12
N SER A 212 15.62 11.50 5.22
CA SER A 212 16.81 12.31 4.98
C SER A 212 16.58 13.14 3.73
N MET A 213 16.71 14.46 3.83
CA MET A 213 16.45 15.35 2.71
C MET A 213 17.24 16.65 2.84
N GLN A 214 17.44 17.32 1.72
CA GLN A 214 17.99 18.67 1.68
C GLN A 214 17.19 19.50 0.68
N ALA A 215 16.47 20.51 1.19
CA ALA A 215 15.81 21.50 0.36
C ALA A 215 16.85 22.48 -0.20
N CYS A 216 16.72 22.78 -1.48
CA CYS A 216 17.53 23.79 -2.16
C CYS A 216 16.61 24.69 -2.99
N ASP A 217 17.00 25.97 -3.14
CA ASP A 217 16.43 26.87 -4.12
C ASP A 217 17.41 27.08 -5.30
N GLU A 218 17.13 28.06 -6.15
CA GLU A 218 17.95 28.39 -7.33
C GLU A 218 19.39 28.82 -6.98
N THR A 219 19.65 29.19 -5.72
CA THR A 219 20.84 29.90 -5.26
C THR A 219 21.57 29.25 -4.10
N VAL A 220 20.85 28.56 -3.21
CA VAL A 220 21.39 27.99 -1.98
C VAL A 220 20.75 26.66 -1.64
N CYS A 221 21.56 25.76 -1.10
CA CYS A 221 21.09 24.57 -0.42
C CYS A 221 21.03 24.79 1.09
N HIS A 222 19.89 24.49 1.69
CA HIS A 222 19.66 24.64 3.12
C HIS A 222 20.37 23.54 3.92
N THR A 223 20.34 23.65 5.26
CA THR A 223 20.90 22.61 6.13
C THR A 223 20.16 21.29 5.92
N PRO A 224 20.88 20.17 5.74
CA PRO A 224 20.26 18.86 5.61
C PRO A 224 19.38 18.53 6.82
N GLN A 225 18.26 17.86 6.56
CA GLN A 225 17.27 17.51 7.55
C GLN A 225 17.17 15.99 7.69
N PHE A 226 17.06 15.55 8.94
CA PHE A 226 16.82 14.16 9.33
C PHE A 226 15.56 14.14 10.19
N LEU A 227 14.45 13.79 9.57
CA LEU A 227 13.11 13.89 10.15
C LEU A 227 12.58 12.50 10.49
N GLN A 228 11.72 12.44 11.50
CA GLN A 228 11.09 11.19 11.95
C GLN A 228 9.59 11.37 12.08
N LEU A 229 8.82 10.49 11.44
CA LEU A 229 7.37 10.40 11.61
C LEU A 229 7.01 9.03 12.18
N LYS A 230 6.33 9.02 13.33
CA LYS A 230 5.77 7.79 13.90
C LYS A 230 4.37 7.58 13.33
N LEU A 231 4.09 6.38 12.85
CA LEU A 231 2.81 6.05 12.22
C LEU A 231 2.00 5.10 13.10
N PRO A 232 0.69 5.34 13.28
CA PRO A 232 -0.19 4.38 13.91
C PRO A 232 -0.50 3.24 12.95
N LEU A 233 -0.31 2.00 13.40
CA LEU A 233 -0.73 0.80 12.68
C LEU A 233 -0.98 -0.32 13.69
N GLN A 234 -2.04 -1.09 13.53
CA GLN A 234 -2.31 -2.25 14.37
C GLN A 234 -1.98 -3.53 13.62
N SER A 235 -1.24 -4.45 14.24
CA SER A 235 -1.16 -5.84 13.81
C SER A 235 -2.36 -6.59 14.37
N ALA A 236 -2.99 -7.48 13.59
CA ALA A 236 -4.10 -8.30 14.03
C ALA A 236 -4.11 -9.66 13.33
N PRO A 237 -4.70 -10.70 13.94
CA PRO A 237 -4.90 -11.99 13.27
C PRO A 237 -5.89 -11.88 12.11
N HIS A 238 -6.03 -12.96 11.34
CA HIS A 238 -7.13 -13.04 10.39
C HIS A 238 -8.46 -13.24 11.13
N ASP A 239 -9.54 -12.72 10.55
CA ASP A 239 -10.89 -12.81 11.14
C ASP A 239 -11.40 -14.26 11.28
N TRP A 240 -10.71 -15.23 10.66
CA TRP A 240 -10.99 -16.65 10.79
C TRP A 240 -10.20 -17.34 11.91
N ASP A 241 -9.15 -16.72 12.47
CA ASP A 241 -8.40 -17.31 13.58
C ASP A 241 -9.22 -17.24 14.88
N SER A 242 -10.19 -16.33 14.96
CA SER A 242 -11.20 -16.29 16.02
C SER A 242 -12.35 -17.29 15.82
N LEU A 243 -12.22 -18.26 14.91
CA LEU A 243 -13.24 -19.29 14.65
C LEU A 243 -13.16 -20.51 15.59
N ASP A 244 -12.04 -20.68 16.30
CA ASP A 244 -11.78 -21.83 17.17
C ASP A 244 -12.16 -21.62 18.65
N GLU A 245 -12.77 -20.46 18.97
CA GLU A 245 -13.50 -20.19 20.23
C GLU A 245 -15.01 -20.12 20.01
#